data_AF-A0A660N742-F1
#
_entry.id   AF-A0A660N742-F1
#
_cell.length_a   1.000
_cell.length_b   1.000
_cell.length_c   1.000
_cell.angle_alpha   90.00
_cell.angle_beta   90.00
_cell.angle_gamma   90.00
#
_symmetry.space_group_name_H-M   'P 1'
#
loop_
_entity.id
_entity.type
_entity.pdbx_description
1 polymer ?
#
loop_
_entity_poly.entity_id
_entity_poly.type
_entity_poly.pdbx_seq_one_letter_code
_entity_poly.pdbx_strand_id
1 'polypeptide(L)'
;MDKNKPRYSTAKPFTCWLFCTVIDNFGDIGVSWRLAQELRQRLGWQVHLWLDNLAALQAIAPDAPAALPCAHQGIQLHAWQEAQHADLDNAPAPDLLIETFACTLPPDVHAVIQAHRPVWLNWEYLSAEDWAIRTHAMPSLQANGCEKYFWQMGFVPQSGGLLREADYVEQMDAFKQRQPENTPSLKTAALHIFAFGYASDIWQKWAAALAEQEREIVLHCAGKPLQTSLSAWGNVSGSLKIINQNFVPQAQFDRALWAADVLIVRGEDS
;
A
#
# COMPACT_ATOMS: atom_id res chain seq x y z
N MET A 1 -5.15 9.52 -45.34
CA MET A 1 -5.72 10.22 -44.16
C MET A 1 -5.49 9.33 -42.96
N ASP A 2 -4.53 9.70 -42.11
CA ASP A 2 -4.12 8.95 -40.93
C ASP A 2 -5.28 8.72 -39.97
N LYS A 3 -5.59 7.46 -39.70
CA LYS A 3 -6.59 7.03 -38.71
C LYS A 3 -6.01 6.85 -37.30
N ASN A 4 -4.76 7.25 -37.06
CA ASN A 4 -4.03 7.04 -35.80
C ASN A 4 -3.68 8.34 -35.07
N LYS A 5 -4.55 9.36 -35.09
CA LYS A 5 -4.48 10.44 -34.10
C LYS A 5 -5.35 10.08 -32.89
N PRO A 6 -4.82 10.09 -31.66
CA PRO A 6 -5.66 9.97 -30.48
C PRO A 6 -6.69 11.10 -30.52
N ARG A 7 -7.98 10.73 -30.50
CA ARG A 7 -9.04 11.71 -30.24
C ARG A 7 -8.83 12.17 -28.80
N TYR A 8 -8.30 13.38 -28.62
CA TYR A 8 -8.30 14.03 -27.33
C TYR A 8 -9.75 14.12 -26.86
N SER A 9 -10.09 13.35 -25.82
CA SER A 9 -11.37 13.50 -25.13
C SER A 9 -11.45 14.92 -24.59
N THR A 10 -12.47 15.66 -24.97
CA THR A 10 -12.74 17.03 -24.48
C THR A 10 -13.46 17.03 -23.13
N ALA A 11 -13.70 15.87 -22.52
CA ALA A 11 -14.28 15.78 -21.19
C ALA A 11 -13.22 16.11 -20.13
N LYS A 12 -13.59 16.97 -19.17
CA LYS A 12 -12.75 17.24 -17.99
C LYS A 12 -12.40 15.89 -17.33
N PRO A 13 -11.13 15.60 -17.01
CA PRO A 13 -10.75 14.38 -16.32
C PRO A 13 -11.40 14.36 -14.93
N PHE A 14 -11.86 13.19 -14.50
CA PHE A 14 -12.41 13.00 -13.15
C PHE A 14 -11.29 13.23 -12.12
N THR A 15 -11.48 14.18 -11.20
CA THR A 15 -10.49 14.59 -10.21
C THR A 15 -10.74 13.89 -8.88
N CYS A 16 -9.74 13.19 -8.35
CA CYS A 16 -9.75 12.59 -7.03
C CYS A 16 -8.75 13.29 -6.12
N TRP A 17 -9.21 13.75 -4.95
CA TRP A 17 -8.36 14.16 -3.83
C TRP A 17 -8.26 13.03 -2.82
N LEU A 18 -7.05 12.69 -2.40
CA LEU A 18 -6.74 11.64 -1.45
C LEU A 18 -5.88 12.23 -0.34
N PHE A 19 -6.27 12.04 0.92
CA PHE A 19 -5.58 12.58 2.09
C PHE A 19 -5.07 11.44 2.97
N CYS A 20 -3.77 11.47 3.28
CA CYS A 20 -3.08 10.46 4.07
C CYS A 20 -2.28 11.11 5.21
N THR A 21 -2.59 10.74 6.45
CA THR A 21 -1.72 10.95 7.62
C THR A 21 -0.94 9.67 7.87
N VAL A 22 0.39 9.74 8.00
CA VAL A 22 1.21 8.56 8.28
C VAL A 22 1.30 8.29 9.78
N ILE A 23 0.54 7.29 10.26
CA ILE A 23 0.55 6.84 11.66
C ILE A 23 1.34 5.53 11.80
N ASP A 24 0.99 4.50 11.03
CA ASP A 24 1.72 3.22 11.01
C ASP A 24 2.78 3.18 9.90
N ASN A 25 3.87 3.90 10.10
CA ASN A 25 5.11 3.86 9.30
C ASN A 25 4.90 3.82 7.76
N PHE A 26 4.73 2.62 7.21
CA PHE A 26 4.58 2.36 5.77
C PHE A 26 3.22 1.78 5.39
N GLY A 27 2.38 1.40 6.35
CA GLY A 27 1.05 0.84 6.10
C GLY A 27 0.15 1.89 5.46
N ASP A 28 -0.11 2.99 6.17
CA ASP A 28 -1.07 4.02 5.71
C ASP A 28 -0.65 4.64 4.36
N ILE A 29 0.62 5.05 4.26
CA ILE A 29 1.16 5.61 3.02
C ILE A 29 1.29 4.56 1.91
N GLY A 30 1.56 3.30 2.25
CA GLY A 30 1.64 2.20 1.30
C GLY A 30 0.30 1.93 0.63
N VAL A 31 -0.76 1.80 1.43
CA VAL A 31 -2.13 1.64 0.93
C VAL A 31 -2.57 2.86 0.13
N SER A 32 -2.33 4.07 0.66
CA SER A 32 -2.70 5.33 -0.01
C SER A 32 -1.98 5.50 -1.34
N TRP A 33 -0.69 5.18 -1.41
CA TRP A 33 0.10 5.26 -2.63
C TRP A 33 -0.37 4.24 -3.67
N ARG A 34 -0.59 2.98 -3.27
CA ARG A 34 -1.13 1.93 -4.16
C ARG A 34 -2.51 2.30 -4.69
N LEU A 35 -3.40 2.80 -3.83
CA LEU A 35 -4.71 3.31 -4.24
C LEU A 35 -4.56 4.46 -5.25
N ALA A 36 -3.71 5.46 -4.98
CA ALA A 36 -3.48 6.58 -5.89
C ALA A 36 -2.99 6.13 -7.28
N GLN A 37 -2.07 5.16 -7.31
CA GLN A 37 -1.58 4.56 -8.55
C GLN A 37 -2.71 3.84 -9.30
N GLU A 38 -3.52 3.04 -8.62
CA GLU A 38 -4.63 2.32 -9.23
C GLU A 38 -5.71 3.24 -9.80
N LEU A 39 -6.10 4.28 -9.06
CA LEU A 39 -7.06 5.29 -9.53
C LEU A 39 -6.51 6.00 -10.78
N ARG A 40 -5.20 6.29 -10.82
CA ARG A 40 -4.56 6.93 -11.95
C ARG A 40 -4.45 6.00 -13.17
N GLN A 41 -3.92 4.80 -12.98
CA GLN A 41 -3.54 3.88 -14.06
C GLN A 41 -4.76 3.16 -14.63
N ARG A 42 -5.65 2.65 -13.77
CA ARG A 42 -6.80 1.85 -14.19
C ARG A 42 -8.00 2.70 -14.57
N LEU A 43 -8.26 3.79 -13.84
CA LEU A 43 -9.43 4.64 -14.09
C LEU A 43 -9.11 5.90 -14.90
N GLY A 44 -7.83 6.21 -15.10
CA GLY A 44 -7.39 7.38 -15.87
C GLY A 44 -7.65 8.71 -15.16
N TRP A 45 -7.97 8.68 -13.86
CA TRP A 45 -8.34 9.86 -13.09
C TRP A 45 -7.16 10.82 -12.89
N GLN A 46 -7.47 12.08 -12.63
CA GLN A 46 -6.51 13.05 -12.14
C GLN A 46 -6.43 12.93 -10.62
N VAL A 47 -5.35 12.36 -10.11
CA VAL A 47 -5.19 12.07 -8.68
C VAL A 47 -4.27 13.09 -8.04
N HIS A 48 -4.74 13.66 -6.93
CA HIS A 48 -3.98 14.52 -6.04
C HIS A 48 -3.89 13.83 -4.67
N LEU A 49 -2.68 13.56 -4.18
CA LEU A 49 -2.41 12.93 -2.89
C LEU A 49 -1.75 13.95 -1.96
N TRP A 50 -2.41 14.25 -0.86
CA TRP A 50 -1.85 15.01 0.26
C TRP A 50 -1.29 14.06 1.30
N LEU A 51 -0.04 14.31 1.69
CA LEU A 51 0.69 13.51 2.67
C LEU A 51 1.50 14.40 3.62
N ASP A 52 1.56 14.01 4.88
CA ASP A 52 2.24 14.77 5.94
C ASP A 52 3.71 14.33 6.12
N ASN A 53 4.09 13.18 5.54
CA ASN A 53 5.42 12.60 5.66
C ASN A 53 5.99 12.13 4.30
N LEU A 54 6.68 13.03 3.60
CA LEU A 54 7.33 12.72 2.32
C LEU A 54 8.42 11.65 2.45
N ALA A 55 9.13 11.61 3.57
CA ALA A 55 10.19 10.62 3.79
C ALA A 55 9.63 9.19 3.85
N ALA A 56 8.44 9.00 4.41
CA ALA A 56 7.75 7.71 4.42
C ALA A 56 7.39 7.25 3.00
N LEU A 57 6.88 8.17 2.16
CA LEU A 57 6.66 7.88 0.73
C LEU A 57 7.97 7.55 0.02
N GLN A 58 9.03 8.32 0.23
CA GLN A 58 10.33 8.09 -0.40
C GLN A 58 10.98 6.76 0.01
N ALA A 59 10.63 6.21 1.17
CA ALA A 59 11.08 4.87 1.53
C ALA A 59 10.50 3.83 0.56
N ILE A 60 9.21 3.89 0.26
CA ILE A 60 8.50 2.93 -0.60
C ILE A 60 8.56 3.27 -2.11
N ALA A 61 8.80 4.53 -2.44
CA ALA A 61 8.95 5.08 -3.79
C ALA A 61 10.21 5.99 -3.83
N PRO A 62 11.43 5.42 -3.86
CA PRO A 62 12.68 6.17 -3.71
C PRO A 62 13.00 7.11 -4.88
N ASP A 63 12.30 6.98 -6.01
CA ASP A 63 12.35 7.90 -7.14
C ASP A 63 11.40 9.10 -6.99
N ALA A 64 10.62 9.18 -5.90
CA ALA A 64 9.78 10.33 -5.60
C ALA A 64 10.64 11.59 -5.35
N PRO A 65 10.26 12.77 -5.89
CA PRO A 65 11.03 14.00 -5.75
C PRO A 65 11.25 14.42 -4.28
N ALA A 66 12.31 15.19 -4.05
CA ALA A 66 12.77 15.56 -2.70
C ALA A 66 11.95 16.67 -2.00
N ALA A 67 10.99 17.29 -2.70
CA ALA A 67 10.19 18.38 -2.14
C ALA A 67 8.77 18.37 -2.72
N LEU A 68 7.82 18.87 -1.92
CA LEU A 68 6.43 19.11 -2.29
C LEU A 68 6.20 20.63 -2.52
N PRO A 69 5.21 21.01 -3.35
CA PRO A 69 4.40 20.13 -4.20
C PRO A 69 5.21 19.61 -5.39
N CYS A 70 4.89 18.41 -5.87
CA CYS A 70 5.52 17.85 -7.07
C CYS A 70 4.62 16.86 -7.80
N ALA A 71 4.95 16.56 -9.06
CA ALA A 71 4.29 15.48 -9.80
C ALA A 71 5.19 14.24 -9.80
N HIS A 72 4.63 13.08 -9.46
CA HIS A 72 5.33 11.80 -9.50
C HIS A 72 4.42 10.71 -10.05
N GLN A 73 4.89 9.96 -11.07
CA GLN A 73 4.12 8.89 -11.73
C GLN A 73 2.70 9.31 -12.18
N GLY A 74 2.52 10.57 -12.57
CA GLY A 74 1.24 11.12 -13.01
C GLY A 74 0.26 11.47 -11.87
N ILE A 75 0.69 11.37 -10.62
CA ILE A 75 -0.03 11.80 -9.41
C ILE A 75 0.56 13.12 -8.94
N GLN A 76 -0.30 14.07 -8.57
CA GLN A 76 0.14 15.34 -7.95
C GLN A 76 0.28 15.12 -6.45
N LEU A 77 1.47 15.37 -5.90
CA LEU A 77 1.78 15.22 -4.49
C LEU A 77 1.81 16.60 -3.82
N HIS A 78 1.14 16.70 -2.68
CA HIS A 78 0.99 17.95 -1.93
C HIS A 78 1.30 17.73 -0.46
N ALA A 79 1.76 18.79 0.21
CA ALA A 79 1.95 18.77 1.65
C ALA A 79 0.64 19.13 2.36
N TRP A 80 0.39 18.47 3.49
CA TRP A 80 -0.66 18.90 4.42
C TRP A 80 -0.28 18.57 5.86
N GLN A 81 -1.04 19.11 6.79
CA GLN A 81 -1.05 18.70 8.19
C GLN A 81 -2.50 18.49 8.63
N GLU A 82 -2.76 17.31 9.19
CA GLU A 82 -4.08 16.90 9.65
C GLU A 82 -4.70 17.93 10.61
N ALA A 83 -6.00 18.19 10.42
CA ALA A 83 -6.80 19.19 11.13
C ALA A 83 -6.32 20.65 11.05
N GLN A 84 -5.17 20.93 10.41
CA GLN A 84 -4.56 22.26 10.39
C GLN A 84 -4.68 22.94 9.03
N HIS A 85 -4.02 22.42 8.00
CA HIS A 85 -3.95 23.05 6.68
C HIS A 85 -3.55 22.05 5.59
N ALA A 86 -4.07 22.23 4.37
CA ALA A 86 -3.61 21.55 3.17
C ALA A 86 -3.17 22.55 2.10
N ASP A 87 -2.05 22.30 1.42
CA ASP A 87 -1.65 23.10 0.26
C ASP A 87 -2.60 22.80 -0.91
N LEU A 88 -3.59 23.67 -1.12
CA LEU A 88 -4.60 23.53 -2.17
C LEU A 88 -4.23 24.32 -3.45
N ASP A 89 -3.03 24.91 -3.51
CA ASP A 89 -2.66 25.78 -4.61
C ASP A 89 -2.65 25.01 -5.94
N ASN A 90 -3.40 25.55 -6.91
CA ASN A 90 -3.55 24.98 -8.25
C ASN A 90 -4.22 23.58 -8.30
N ALA A 91 -4.78 23.08 -7.19
CA ALA A 91 -5.57 21.86 -7.20
C ALA A 91 -6.98 22.15 -7.77
N PRO A 92 -7.41 21.47 -8.85
CA PRO A 92 -8.77 21.63 -9.36
C PRO A 92 -9.78 21.06 -8.37
N ALA A 93 -10.99 21.62 -8.34
CA ALA A 93 -12.07 21.12 -7.50
C ALA A 93 -12.32 19.62 -7.75
N PRO A 94 -12.40 18.79 -6.68
CA PRO A 94 -12.53 17.36 -6.79
C PRO A 94 -13.95 16.94 -7.20
N ASP A 95 -14.03 15.83 -7.91
CA ASP A 95 -15.28 15.08 -8.10
C ASP A 95 -15.44 14.01 -6.99
N LEU A 96 -14.31 13.52 -6.46
CA LEU A 96 -14.20 12.58 -5.35
C LEU A 96 -13.15 13.06 -4.35
N LEU A 97 -13.47 12.98 -3.07
CA LEU A 97 -12.56 13.20 -1.95
C LEU A 97 -12.51 11.96 -1.07
N ILE A 98 -11.31 11.50 -0.76
CA ILE A 98 -11.06 10.33 0.08
C ILE A 98 -10.19 10.76 1.28
N GLU A 99 -10.72 10.51 2.47
CA GLU A 99 -9.95 10.52 3.73
C GLU A 99 -9.51 9.09 4.02
N THR A 100 -8.20 8.81 4.11
CA THR A 100 -7.75 7.47 4.53
C THR A 100 -7.66 7.39 6.04
N PHE A 101 -8.18 6.31 6.61
CA PHE A 101 -8.04 5.93 8.01
C PHE A 101 -8.57 6.97 9.00
N ALA A 102 -9.68 7.61 8.63
CA ALA A 102 -10.35 8.63 9.41
C ALA A 102 -9.47 9.85 9.76
N CYS A 103 -8.52 10.20 8.89
CA CYS A 103 -7.76 11.44 9.02
C CYS A 103 -8.70 12.67 9.02
N THR A 104 -8.43 13.63 9.88
CA THR A 104 -9.24 14.83 10.07
C THR A 104 -8.88 15.89 9.04
N LEU A 105 -9.81 16.23 8.14
CA LEU A 105 -9.59 17.29 7.17
C LEU A 105 -9.52 18.68 7.79
N PRO A 106 -8.67 19.57 7.27
CA PRO A 106 -8.60 20.95 7.71
C PRO A 106 -9.77 21.82 7.20
N PRO A 107 -10.03 23.00 7.81
CA PRO A 107 -11.17 23.85 7.48
C PRO A 107 -11.21 24.33 6.01
N ASP A 108 -10.06 24.56 5.40
CA ASP A 108 -9.91 24.92 3.99
C ASP A 108 -10.43 23.82 3.04
N VAL A 109 -10.15 22.56 3.33
CA VAL A 109 -10.70 21.41 2.59
C VAL A 109 -12.20 21.27 2.82
N HIS A 110 -12.68 21.46 4.06
CA HIS A 110 -14.12 21.47 4.34
C HIS A 110 -14.88 22.56 3.57
N ALA A 111 -14.27 23.73 3.35
CA ALA A 111 -14.85 24.79 2.53
C ALA A 111 -15.01 24.33 1.06
N VAL A 112 -14.02 23.61 0.51
CA VAL A 112 -14.11 23.02 -0.84
C VAL A 112 -15.22 21.98 -0.90
N ILE A 113 -15.32 21.08 0.09
CA ILE A 113 -16.40 20.08 0.17
C ILE A 113 -17.77 20.75 0.16
N GLN A 114 -17.95 21.81 0.95
CA GLN A 114 -19.23 22.50 1.05
C GLN A 114 -19.62 23.22 -0.26
N ALA A 115 -18.64 23.82 -0.94
CA ALA A 115 -18.84 24.56 -2.18
C ALA A 115 -19.10 23.65 -3.40
N HIS A 116 -18.37 22.52 -3.49
CA HIS A 116 -18.36 21.67 -4.69
C HIS A 116 -19.13 20.36 -4.52
N ARG A 117 -19.43 19.95 -3.29
CA ARG A 117 -20.17 18.73 -2.96
C ARG A 117 -19.63 17.49 -3.69
N PRO A 118 -18.31 17.18 -3.59
CA PRO A 118 -17.76 15.95 -4.16
C PRO A 118 -18.37 14.72 -3.47
N VAL A 119 -18.24 13.55 -4.10
CA VAL A 119 -18.40 12.30 -3.36
C VAL A 119 -17.34 12.29 -2.25
N TRP A 120 -17.75 12.01 -1.02
CA TRP A 120 -16.85 12.06 0.14
C TRP A 120 -16.79 10.69 0.80
N LEU A 121 -15.62 10.06 0.77
CA LEU A 121 -15.37 8.73 1.32
C LEU A 121 -14.46 8.79 2.53
N ASN A 122 -14.77 7.99 3.56
CA ASN A 122 -13.82 7.50 4.53
C ASN A 122 -13.28 6.15 4.04
N TRP A 123 -12.01 6.07 3.67
CA TRP A 123 -11.36 4.81 3.33
C TRP A 123 -10.82 4.17 4.60
N GLU A 124 -11.50 3.14 5.08
CA GLU A 124 -11.23 2.53 6.39
C GLU A 124 -10.14 1.46 6.29
N TYR A 125 -9.58 1.11 7.46
CA TYR A 125 -8.70 -0.05 7.57
C TYR A 125 -9.42 -1.33 7.13
N LEU A 126 -8.67 -2.25 6.56
CA LEU A 126 -9.13 -3.57 6.17
C LEU A 126 -9.61 -4.35 7.39
N SER A 127 -10.83 -4.89 7.32
CA SER A 127 -11.35 -5.77 8.37
C SER A 127 -12.07 -6.98 7.79
N ALA A 128 -11.94 -8.10 8.50
CA ALA A 128 -12.74 -9.31 8.27
C ALA A 128 -13.98 -9.37 9.18
N GLU A 129 -14.18 -8.37 10.04
CA GLU A 129 -15.26 -8.38 11.02
C GLU A 129 -16.61 -8.02 10.38
N ASP A 130 -17.68 -8.69 10.85
CA ASP A 130 -19.02 -8.51 10.29
C ASP A 130 -19.54 -7.06 10.40
N TRP A 131 -19.05 -6.27 11.36
CA TRP A 131 -19.47 -4.89 11.51
C TRP A 131 -18.99 -4.02 10.34
N ALA A 132 -17.80 -4.28 9.80
CA ALA A 132 -17.24 -3.54 8.66
C ALA A 132 -18.09 -3.77 7.40
N ILE A 133 -18.58 -5.01 7.20
CA ILE A 133 -19.51 -5.32 6.11
C ILE A 133 -20.82 -4.55 6.29
N ARG A 134 -21.38 -4.49 7.50
CA ARG A 134 -22.64 -3.79 7.77
C ARG A 134 -22.55 -2.28 7.61
N THR A 135 -21.36 -1.70 7.80
CA THR A 135 -21.13 -0.26 7.66
C THR A 135 -20.62 0.15 6.29
N HIS A 136 -20.24 -0.80 5.43
CA HIS A 136 -19.82 -0.50 4.06
C HIS A 136 -20.88 0.30 3.29
N ALA A 137 -20.45 1.37 2.62
CA ALA A 137 -21.25 2.30 1.84
C ALA A 137 -22.39 2.98 2.63
N MET A 138 -22.41 2.90 3.96
CA MET A 138 -23.36 3.67 4.76
C MET A 138 -23.00 5.15 4.75
N PRO A 139 -23.98 6.05 4.52
CA PRO A 139 -23.77 7.48 4.66
C PRO A 139 -23.76 7.89 6.14
N SER A 140 -22.96 8.90 6.44
CA SER A 140 -22.94 9.65 7.68
C SER A 140 -23.16 11.12 7.36
N LEU A 141 -24.29 11.67 7.81
CA LEU A 141 -24.62 13.08 7.58
C LEU A 141 -23.73 13.96 8.46
N GLN A 142 -22.97 14.84 7.82
CA GLN A 142 -22.02 15.73 8.49
C GLN A 142 -22.69 17.06 8.86
N ALA A 143 -22.10 17.80 9.79
CA ALA A 143 -22.65 19.07 10.27
C ALA A 143 -22.83 20.13 9.16
N ASN A 144 -22.04 20.04 8.08
CA ASN A 144 -22.15 20.89 6.89
C ASN A 144 -23.25 20.44 5.90
N GLY A 145 -24.02 19.40 6.27
CA GLY A 145 -25.07 18.81 5.45
C GLY A 145 -24.57 18.00 4.26
N CYS A 146 -23.29 17.64 4.20
CA CYS A 146 -22.76 16.69 3.22
C CYS A 146 -22.87 15.26 3.76
N GLU A 147 -22.96 14.28 2.87
CA GLU A 147 -22.88 12.87 3.23
C GLU A 147 -21.43 12.39 3.04
N LYS A 148 -20.87 11.81 4.11
CA LYS A 148 -19.60 11.09 4.08
C LYS A 148 -19.90 9.60 4.14
N TYR A 149 -19.34 8.81 3.24
CA TYR A 149 -19.62 7.37 3.12
C TYR A 149 -18.46 6.54 3.64
N PHE A 150 -18.75 5.45 4.36
CA PHE A 150 -17.72 4.51 4.82
C PHE A 150 -17.33 3.52 3.72
N TRP A 151 -16.07 3.49 3.32
CA TRP A 151 -15.50 2.50 2.41
C TRP A 151 -14.70 1.47 3.20
N GLN A 152 -15.36 0.36 3.52
CA GLN A 152 -14.83 -0.74 4.34
C GLN A 152 -14.27 -1.82 3.43
N MET A 153 -12.94 -1.89 3.28
CA MET A 153 -12.29 -2.99 2.56
C MET A 153 -12.56 -4.32 3.27
N GLY A 154 -12.52 -5.42 2.52
CA GLY A 154 -12.77 -6.74 3.11
C GLY A 154 -12.71 -7.89 2.11
N PHE A 155 -12.95 -9.10 2.61
CA PHE A 155 -12.66 -10.36 1.92
C PHE A 155 -13.87 -11.00 1.25
N VAL A 156 -15.04 -10.35 1.30
CA VAL A 156 -16.31 -10.89 0.78
C VAL A 156 -16.93 -9.94 -0.25
N PRO A 157 -17.78 -10.41 -1.17
CA PRO A 157 -18.36 -9.56 -2.20
C PRO A 157 -19.17 -8.35 -1.70
N GLN A 158 -19.62 -8.38 -0.44
CA GLN A 158 -20.39 -7.30 0.20
C GLN A 158 -19.52 -6.18 0.78
N SER A 159 -18.21 -6.36 0.90
CA SER A 159 -17.30 -5.30 1.33
C SER A 159 -16.85 -4.45 0.13
N GLY A 160 -16.05 -3.42 0.40
CA GLY A 160 -15.37 -2.59 -0.61
C GLY A 160 -14.23 -3.30 -1.35
N GLY A 161 -14.08 -4.62 -1.18
CA GLY A 161 -13.06 -5.44 -1.82
C GLY A 161 -11.65 -5.21 -1.27
N LEU A 162 -10.65 -5.56 -2.09
CA LEU A 162 -9.22 -5.42 -1.83
C LEU A 162 -8.54 -4.66 -2.98
N LEU A 163 -7.43 -3.99 -2.68
CA LEU A 163 -6.55 -3.43 -3.71
C LEU A 163 -5.82 -4.58 -4.41
N ARG A 164 -6.03 -4.69 -5.72
CA ARG A 164 -5.34 -5.64 -6.58
C ARG A 164 -5.24 -5.07 -7.98
N GLU A 165 -4.01 -4.91 -8.46
CA GLU A 165 -3.70 -4.42 -9.79
C GLU A 165 -4.26 -5.36 -10.85
N ALA A 166 -4.66 -4.79 -11.99
CA ALA A 166 -5.29 -5.54 -13.07
C ALA A 166 -4.36 -6.62 -13.67
N ASP A 167 -3.06 -6.34 -13.72
CA ASP A 167 -2.01 -7.16 -14.31
C ASP A 167 -1.24 -7.98 -13.26
N TYR A 168 -1.65 -7.98 -11.98
CA TYR A 168 -0.95 -8.69 -10.90
C TYR A 168 -0.67 -10.17 -11.24
N VAL A 169 -1.67 -10.88 -11.75
CA VAL A 169 -1.54 -12.31 -12.10
C VAL A 169 -0.58 -12.51 -13.28
N GLU A 170 -0.65 -11.63 -14.29
CA GLU A 170 0.26 -11.66 -15.44
C GLU A 170 1.71 -11.43 -14.99
N GLN A 171 1.94 -10.45 -14.12
CA GLN A 171 3.26 -10.17 -13.58
C GLN A 171 3.81 -11.34 -12.75
N MET A 172 2.96 -11.96 -11.91
CA MET A 172 3.34 -13.14 -11.11
C MET A 172 3.72 -14.33 -12.00
N ASP A 173 2.91 -14.64 -13.02
CA ASP A 173 3.18 -15.76 -13.92
C ASP A 173 4.45 -15.53 -14.74
N ALA A 174 4.65 -14.31 -15.26
CA ALA A 174 5.87 -13.93 -15.96
C ALA A 174 7.11 -14.01 -15.05
N PHE A 175 6.97 -13.68 -13.76
CA PHE A 175 8.05 -13.83 -12.77
C PHE A 175 8.39 -15.31 -12.55
N LYS A 176 7.39 -16.18 -12.35
CA LYS A 176 7.58 -17.62 -12.14
C LYS A 176 8.20 -18.32 -13.35
N GLN A 177 7.80 -17.97 -14.57
CA GLN A 177 8.35 -18.52 -15.81
C GLN A 177 9.83 -18.17 -16.05
N ARG A 178 10.28 -17.02 -15.55
CA ARG A 178 11.69 -16.60 -15.66
C ARG A 178 12.59 -17.29 -14.65
N GLN A 179 12.03 -17.88 -13.60
CA GLN A 179 12.80 -18.74 -12.71
C GLN A 179 13.07 -20.06 -13.43
N PRO A 180 14.33 -20.52 -13.52
CA PRO A 180 14.64 -21.72 -14.28
C PRO A 180 13.85 -22.93 -13.73
N GLU A 181 13.11 -23.60 -14.60
CA GLU A 181 12.35 -24.84 -14.30
C GLU A 181 13.24 -25.96 -13.72
N ASN A 182 14.57 -25.83 -13.83
CA ASN A 182 15.57 -26.76 -13.30
C ASN A 182 16.06 -26.40 -11.89
N THR A 183 15.15 -26.04 -10.98
CA THR A 183 15.47 -26.15 -9.54
C THR A 183 15.36 -27.64 -9.17
N PRO A 184 16.45 -28.28 -8.68
CA PRO A 184 16.49 -29.73 -8.48
C PRO A 184 15.36 -30.21 -7.56
N SER A 185 14.90 -31.45 -7.79
CA SER A 185 13.75 -32.09 -7.13
C SER A 185 13.51 -31.63 -5.68
N LEU A 186 12.31 -31.09 -5.43
CA LEU A 186 11.81 -30.47 -4.19
C LEU A 186 11.95 -31.26 -2.87
N LYS A 187 12.49 -32.48 -2.88
CA LYS A 187 12.74 -33.24 -1.63
C LYS A 187 14.05 -32.83 -0.92
N THR A 188 14.89 -32.01 -1.57
CA THR A 188 16.21 -31.60 -1.01
C THR A 188 16.54 -30.11 -1.15
N ALA A 189 15.69 -29.31 -1.81
CA ALA A 189 15.88 -27.86 -1.90
C ALA A 189 15.37 -27.18 -0.61
N ALA A 190 16.06 -26.18 -0.09
CA ALA A 190 15.68 -25.50 1.14
C ALA A 190 14.23 -24.94 1.09
N LEU A 191 13.60 -24.76 2.25
CA LEU A 191 12.34 -24.02 2.37
C LEU A 191 12.65 -22.53 2.49
N HIS A 192 12.15 -21.72 1.57
CA HIS A 192 12.35 -20.28 1.59
C HIS A 192 11.19 -19.58 2.29
N ILE A 193 11.49 -18.91 3.41
CA ILE A 193 10.52 -18.12 4.18
C ILE A 193 10.88 -16.65 4.01
N PHE A 194 9.97 -15.85 3.48
CA PHE A 194 10.06 -14.39 3.55
C PHE A 194 9.39 -13.90 4.84
N ALA A 195 10.10 -13.09 5.62
CA ALA A 195 9.58 -12.56 6.86
C ALA A 195 9.75 -11.04 6.94
N PHE A 196 8.65 -10.33 7.15
CA PHE A 196 8.56 -8.90 7.40
C PHE A 196 7.65 -8.67 8.60
N GLY A 197 8.27 -8.42 9.77
CA GLY A 197 7.59 -8.42 11.06
C GLY A 197 7.91 -7.22 11.93
N TYR A 198 7.13 -7.03 13.00
CA TYR A 198 7.48 -6.12 14.10
C TYR A 198 8.55 -6.75 15.00
N ALA A 199 9.21 -5.93 15.81
CA ALA A 199 10.18 -6.41 16.79
C ALA A 199 9.45 -7.26 17.85
N SER A 200 9.96 -8.46 18.11
CA SER A 200 9.39 -9.37 19.11
C SER A 200 10.36 -10.50 19.47
N ASP A 201 10.32 -10.94 20.72
CA ASP A 201 11.10 -12.09 21.20
C ASP A 201 10.62 -13.42 20.60
N ILE A 202 9.43 -13.45 19.98
CA ILE A 202 8.93 -14.65 19.31
C ILE A 202 9.87 -15.10 18.18
N TRP A 203 10.56 -14.15 17.54
CA TRP A 203 11.52 -14.44 16.47
C TRP A 203 12.67 -15.31 16.95
N GLN A 204 13.15 -15.11 18.18
CA GLN A 204 14.19 -15.95 18.79
C GLN A 204 13.71 -17.40 18.97
N LYS A 205 12.46 -17.56 19.43
CA LYS A 205 11.85 -18.89 19.63
C LYS A 205 11.61 -19.59 18.30
N TRP A 206 11.16 -18.86 17.29
CA TRP A 206 10.96 -19.40 15.94
C TRP A 206 12.30 -19.76 15.31
N ALA A 207 13.32 -18.92 15.43
CA ALA A 207 14.66 -19.24 14.92
C ALA A 207 15.23 -20.52 15.55
N ALA A 208 15.07 -20.71 16.86
CA ALA A 208 15.45 -21.95 17.53
C ALA A 208 14.70 -23.17 16.97
N ALA A 209 13.37 -23.08 16.86
CA ALA A 209 12.57 -24.17 16.30
C ALA A 209 12.95 -24.47 14.83
N LEU A 210 13.18 -23.45 14.01
CA LEU A 210 13.56 -23.60 12.60
C LEU A 210 14.97 -24.17 12.41
N ALA A 211 15.87 -23.95 13.37
CA ALA A 211 17.24 -24.47 13.35
C ALA A 211 17.34 -25.98 13.68
N GLU A 212 16.28 -26.56 14.25
CA GLU A 212 16.20 -27.97 14.64
C GLU A 212 15.45 -28.84 13.60
N GLN A 213 15.15 -28.29 12.42
CA GLN A 213 14.39 -28.99 11.40
C GLN A 213 15.28 -29.93 10.57
N GLU A 214 14.70 -30.98 10.00
CA GLU A 214 15.43 -31.91 9.12
C GLU A 214 15.73 -31.31 7.74
N ARG A 215 14.89 -30.37 7.28
CA ARG A 215 15.04 -29.66 6.01
C ARG A 215 15.76 -28.34 6.24
N GLU A 216 16.68 -27.97 5.33
CA GLU A 216 17.26 -26.62 5.32
C GLU A 216 16.16 -25.55 5.16
N ILE A 217 16.25 -24.47 5.94
CA ILE A 217 15.33 -23.35 5.91
C ILE A 217 16.12 -22.06 5.69
N VAL A 218 15.75 -21.30 4.67
CA VAL A 218 16.30 -19.96 4.43
C VAL A 218 15.27 -18.92 4.83
N LEU A 219 15.55 -18.19 5.90
CA LEU A 219 14.73 -17.09 6.39
C LEU A 219 15.26 -15.76 5.85
N HIS A 220 14.49 -15.16 4.94
CA HIS A 220 14.75 -13.85 4.38
C HIS A 220 14.13 -12.77 5.26
N CYS A 221 14.95 -12.15 6.11
CA CYS A 221 14.53 -11.15 7.09
C CYS A 221 14.50 -9.74 6.50
N ALA A 222 13.30 -9.24 6.22
CA ALA A 222 13.07 -7.87 5.78
C ALA A 222 12.77 -6.92 6.97
N GLY A 223 13.32 -5.72 6.89
CA GLY A 223 13.04 -4.64 7.84
C GLY A 223 13.87 -4.70 9.13
N LYS A 224 14.24 -3.52 9.64
CA LYS A 224 15.07 -3.37 10.82
C LYS A 224 14.49 -4.03 12.10
N PRO A 225 13.18 -3.99 12.39
CA PRO A 225 12.63 -4.58 13.61
C PRO A 225 12.92 -6.08 13.73
N LEU A 226 12.62 -6.87 12.68
CA LEU A 226 12.92 -8.29 12.64
C LEU A 226 14.42 -8.58 12.69
N GLN A 227 15.21 -7.86 11.88
CA GLN A 227 16.67 -8.05 11.83
C GLN A 227 17.32 -7.79 13.20
N THR A 228 16.86 -6.77 13.92
CA THR A 228 17.30 -6.48 15.30
C THR A 228 16.84 -7.58 16.24
N SER A 229 15.59 -8.05 16.15
CA SER A 229 15.08 -9.16 16.96
C SER A 229 15.86 -10.47 16.77
N LEU A 230 16.61 -10.64 15.68
CA LEU A 230 17.44 -11.81 15.40
C LEU A 230 18.95 -11.53 15.46
N SER A 231 19.38 -10.35 15.92
CA SER A 231 20.79 -9.94 15.84
C SER A 231 21.77 -10.81 16.64
N ALA A 232 21.27 -11.59 17.59
CA ALA A 232 22.06 -12.55 18.37
C ALA A 232 22.34 -13.86 17.61
N TRP A 233 21.62 -14.13 16.52
CA TRP A 233 21.83 -15.30 15.68
C TRP A 233 22.91 -15.03 14.64
N GLY A 234 23.77 -16.04 14.41
CA GLY A 234 24.64 -16.04 13.24
C GLY A 234 23.85 -16.29 11.95
N ASN A 235 24.51 -16.11 10.81
CA ASN A 235 23.87 -16.32 9.49
C ASN A 235 23.44 -17.78 9.25
N VAL A 236 24.04 -18.75 9.95
CA VAL A 236 23.68 -20.17 9.87
C VAL A 236 23.68 -20.77 11.28
N SER A 237 22.62 -21.49 11.62
CA SER A 237 22.49 -22.24 12.88
C SER A 237 21.63 -23.47 12.63
N GLY A 238 22.21 -24.67 12.82
CA GLY A 238 21.55 -25.93 12.48
C GLY A 238 21.06 -25.93 11.02
N SER A 239 19.77 -26.19 10.82
CA SER A 239 19.10 -26.14 9.51
C SER A 239 18.71 -24.74 9.05
N LEU A 240 18.82 -23.72 9.90
CA LEU A 240 18.37 -22.36 9.60
C LEU A 240 19.52 -21.50 9.04
N LYS A 241 19.27 -20.91 7.87
CA LYS A 241 20.07 -19.84 7.28
C LYS A 241 19.29 -18.54 7.31
N ILE A 242 19.87 -17.49 7.88
CA ILE A 242 19.27 -16.15 7.95
C ILE A 242 19.92 -15.24 6.93
N ILE A 243 19.11 -14.57 6.11
CA ILE A 243 19.54 -13.58 5.13
C ILE A 243 18.82 -12.27 5.43
N ASN A 244 19.56 -11.23 5.80
CA ASN A 244 19.00 -9.89 5.95
C ASN A 244 18.76 -9.28 4.57
N GLN A 245 17.50 -8.98 4.26
CA GLN A 245 17.09 -8.34 3.01
C GLN A 245 17.22 -6.82 3.14
N ASN A 246 17.63 -6.18 2.05
CA ASN A 246 17.56 -4.74 1.92
C ASN A 246 16.10 -4.30 1.73
N PHE A 247 15.80 -3.07 2.08
CA PHE A 247 14.50 -2.47 1.75
C PHE A 247 14.35 -2.42 0.22
N VAL A 248 13.17 -2.75 -0.28
CA VAL A 248 12.83 -2.69 -1.71
C VAL A 248 11.67 -1.72 -1.94
N PRO A 249 11.62 -1.02 -3.08
CA PRO A 249 10.45 -0.22 -3.45
C PRO A 249 9.17 -1.06 -3.45
N GLN A 250 8.02 -0.46 -3.16
CA GLN A 250 6.72 -1.16 -3.12
C GLN A 250 6.44 -1.90 -4.44
N ALA A 251 6.73 -1.27 -5.59
CA ALA A 251 6.59 -1.87 -6.91
C ALA A 251 7.47 -3.11 -7.18
N GLN A 252 8.41 -3.42 -6.28
CA GLN A 252 9.25 -4.62 -6.33
C GLN A 252 8.96 -5.59 -5.19
N PHE A 253 8.14 -5.19 -4.20
CA PHE A 253 7.86 -5.98 -3.01
C PHE A 253 7.20 -7.31 -3.35
N ASP A 254 6.23 -7.31 -4.27
CA ASP A 254 5.53 -8.53 -4.73
C ASP A 254 6.50 -9.60 -5.28
N ARG A 255 7.59 -9.19 -5.93
CA ARG A 255 8.60 -10.13 -6.44
C ARG A 255 9.36 -10.84 -5.32
N ALA A 256 9.56 -10.17 -4.19
CA ALA A 256 10.14 -10.79 -3.00
C ALA A 256 9.17 -11.81 -2.39
N LEU A 257 7.86 -11.50 -2.40
CA LEU A 257 6.82 -12.43 -1.95
C LEU A 257 6.72 -13.66 -2.87
N TRP A 258 6.64 -13.46 -4.18
CA TRP A 258 6.51 -14.56 -5.14
C TRP A 258 7.73 -15.49 -5.20
N ALA A 259 8.89 -15.05 -4.69
CA ALA A 259 10.11 -15.84 -4.63
C ALA A 259 10.18 -16.79 -3.43
N ALA A 260 9.30 -16.65 -2.44
CA ALA A 260 9.31 -17.45 -1.22
C ALA A 260 8.19 -18.50 -1.22
N ASP A 261 8.41 -19.59 -0.47
CA ASP A 261 7.43 -20.66 -0.27
C ASP A 261 6.40 -20.30 0.82
N VAL A 262 6.85 -19.55 1.83
CA VAL A 262 6.03 -19.13 2.98
C VAL A 262 6.26 -17.65 3.24
N LEU A 263 5.18 -16.93 3.52
CA LEU A 263 5.18 -15.51 3.82
C LEU A 263 4.76 -15.27 5.27
N ILE A 264 5.55 -14.48 5.99
CA ILE A 264 5.16 -13.90 7.27
C ILE A 264 5.21 -12.39 7.09
N VAL A 265 4.05 -11.76 7.00
CA VAL A 265 3.86 -10.34 6.70
C VAL A 265 3.15 -9.63 7.86
N ARG A 266 2.94 -8.31 7.76
CA ARG A 266 2.40 -7.50 8.86
C ARG A 266 1.59 -6.30 8.35
N GLY A 267 0.86 -5.65 9.26
CA GLY A 267 0.12 -4.45 8.92
C GLY A 267 -1.00 -4.76 7.94
N GLU A 268 -1.12 -3.97 6.88
CA GLU A 268 -2.24 -4.07 5.92
C GLU A 268 -1.80 -4.29 4.46
N ASP A 269 -0.79 -3.58 3.95
CA ASP A 269 -0.43 -3.64 2.51
C ASP A 269 0.44 -4.86 2.12
N SER A 270 1.33 -5.32 3.01
CA SER A 270 2.29 -6.39 2.70
C SER A 270 1.69 -7.78 2.79
#